data_AF-A0A7C3YFX8-F1
#
_entry.id   AF-A0A7C3YFX8-F1
#
_cell.length_a   1.000
_cell.length_b   1.000
_cell.length_c   1.000
_cell.angle_alpha   90.00
_cell.angle_beta   90.00
_cell.angle_gamma   90.00
#
_symmetry.space_group_name_H-M   'P 1'
#
loop_
_entity.id
_entity.type
_entity.pdbx_description
1 polymer ?
#
loop_
_entity_poly.entity_id
_entity_poly.type
_entity_poly.pdbx_seq_one_letter_code
_entity_poly.pdbx_strand_id
1 'polypeptide(L)'
;MQGILVWQTSNTLQPYQAWVIPVDPAYPQADVSLTVISTLPIVGERHCHAGTEVLAFPGASPETKTAGTRLFFPETVYGCHDNFRFLNITEYYAFVTVISRDINGFTVRRFTGQIPPLGFWIFTDNEIGNVQGTLEIFSTQPVVGERHLHYGNGVAVGQLGQVLS
;
A
#
# COMPACT_ATOMS: atom_id res chain seq x y z
N MET A 1 19.59 -6.08 -3.75
CA MET A 1 20.22 -4.82 -3.31
C MET A 1 19.51 -4.43 -2.03
N GLN A 2 20.24 -4.25 -0.93
CA GLN A 2 19.69 -3.68 0.31
C GLN A 2 19.35 -2.21 0.05
N GLY A 3 18.29 -1.71 0.71
CA GLY A 3 17.95 -0.29 0.67
C GLY A 3 19.11 0.57 1.16
N ILE A 4 19.32 1.73 0.53
CA ILE A 4 20.32 2.71 0.98
C ILE A 4 19.66 3.59 2.02
N LEU A 5 20.24 3.67 3.23
CA LEU A 5 19.80 4.62 4.24
C LEU A 5 20.17 6.04 3.78
N VAL A 6 19.15 6.85 3.47
CA VAL A 6 19.35 8.25 3.01
C VAL A 6 19.11 9.27 4.12
N TRP A 7 18.36 8.91 5.17
CA TRP A 7 18.03 9.78 6.29
C TRP A 7 17.57 8.98 7.51
N GLN A 8 17.84 9.50 8.71
CA GLN A 8 17.35 8.94 9.97
C GLN A 8 17.15 10.03 11.02
N THR A 9 16.24 9.78 11.96
CA THR A 9 16.01 10.60 13.14
C THR A 9 15.44 9.73 14.27
N SER A 10 15.46 10.24 15.50
CA SER A 10 14.91 9.54 16.67
C SER A 10 14.18 10.53 17.57
N ASN A 11 13.17 10.02 18.28
CA ASN A 11 12.40 10.79 19.25
C ASN A 11 11.93 9.88 20.39
N THR A 12 11.68 10.44 21.57
CA THR A 12 11.06 9.74 22.69
C THR A 12 9.64 10.26 22.87
N LEU A 13 8.66 9.37 22.74
CA LEU A 13 7.24 9.71 22.83
C LEU A 13 6.70 9.36 24.21
N GLN A 14 5.92 10.28 24.77
CA GLN A 14 5.05 9.98 25.92
C GLN A 14 3.83 9.14 25.45
N PRO A 15 3.15 8.41 26.34
CA PRO A 15 1.91 7.74 26.01
C PRO A 15 0.91 8.70 25.34
N TYR A 16 0.31 8.26 24.24
CA TYR A 16 -0.64 9.04 23.42
C TYR A 16 -0.07 10.27 22.71
N GLN A 17 1.26 10.47 22.73
CA GLN A 17 1.90 11.53 21.95
C GLN A 17 2.07 11.10 20.50
N ALA A 18 1.67 11.99 19.57
CA ALA A 18 1.92 11.83 18.15
C ALA A 18 3.26 12.45 17.74
N TRP A 19 3.85 11.93 16.66
CA TRP A 19 5.05 12.47 16.05
C TRP A 19 4.90 12.50 14.54
N VAL A 20 4.95 13.70 13.97
CA VAL A 20 5.02 13.90 12.52
C VAL A 20 6.48 13.80 12.11
N ILE A 21 6.82 12.75 11.37
CA ILE A 21 8.17 12.52 10.87
C ILE A 21 8.37 13.45 9.65
N PRO A 22 9.35 14.38 9.69
CA PRO A 22 9.53 15.38 8.64
C PRO A 22 10.26 14.77 7.43
N VAL A 23 9.60 13.86 6.71
CA VAL A 23 10.17 13.19 5.53
C VAL A 23 10.37 14.17 4.38
N ASP A 24 9.38 15.02 4.07
CA ASP A 24 9.43 15.92 2.91
C ASP A 24 10.60 16.92 2.97
N PRO A 25 10.88 17.61 4.10
CA PRO A 25 12.04 18.50 4.19
C PRO A 25 13.38 17.76 4.10
N ALA A 26 13.43 16.49 4.50
CA ALA A 26 14.64 15.68 4.50
C ALA A 26 14.94 15.07 3.12
N TYR A 27 13.91 14.76 2.33
CA TYR A 27 14.06 14.06 1.05
C TYR A 27 12.95 14.42 0.03
N PRO A 28 12.93 15.68 -0.47
CA PRO A 28 11.74 16.28 -1.10
C PRO A 28 11.35 15.77 -2.48
N GLN A 29 12.18 14.97 -3.17
CA GLN A 29 11.97 14.66 -4.60
C GLN A 29 12.26 13.22 -5.00
N ALA A 30 12.17 12.27 -4.07
CA ALA A 30 12.30 10.86 -4.43
C ALA A 30 11.43 9.97 -3.54
N ASP A 31 10.92 8.90 -4.15
CA ASP A 31 10.23 7.85 -3.41
C ASP A 31 11.21 7.20 -2.42
N VAL A 32 10.84 7.20 -1.16
CA VAL A 32 11.57 6.53 -0.08
C VAL A 32 10.65 5.64 0.71
N SER A 33 11.17 4.51 1.17
CA SER A 33 10.55 3.70 2.20
C SER A 33 10.95 4.26 3.58
N LEU A 34 9.96 4.38 4.47
CA LEU A 34 10.17 4.76 5.86
C LEU A 34 10.01 3.52 6.74
N THR A 35 11.06 3.18 7.49
CA THR A 35 11.00 2.15 8.53
C THR A 35 11.01 2.82 9.89
N VAL A 36 10.02 2.50 10.72
CA VAL A 36 9.95 2.96 12.11
C VAL A 36 10.19 1.76 13.02
N ILE A 37 11.13 1.91 13.95
CA ILE A 37 11.48 0.89 14.93
C ILE A 37 11.20 1.46 16.32
N SER A 38 10.51 0.69 17.16
CA SER A 38 10.18 1.07 18.52
C SER A 38 10.27 -0.14 19.44
N THR A 39 10.65 0.09 20.70
CA THR A 39 10.63 -0.93 21.75
C THR A 39 9.23 -1.16 22.33
N LEU A 40 8.29 -0.26 22.03
CA LEU A 40 6.89 -0.32 22.42
C LEU A 40 5.97 -0.31 21.18
N PRO A 41 4.73 -0.81 21.30
CA PRO A 41 3.76 -0.74 20.20
C PRO A 41 3.55 0.70 19.72
N ILE A 42 3.60 0.88 18.41
CA ILE A 42 3.31 2.14 17.72
C ILE A 42 2.34 1.86 16.58
N VAL A 43 1.44 2.82 16.33
CA VAL A 43 0.59 2.81 15.14
C VAL A 43 1.12 3.90 14.22
N GLY A 44 1.61 3.50 13.06
CA GLY A 44 1.99 4.43 12.00
C GLY A 44 0.80 4.66 11.07
N GLU A 45 0.63 5.89 10.61
CA GLU A 45 -0.27 6.25 9.53
C GLU A 45 0.45 7.19 8.56
N ARG A 46 0.15 7.03 7.27
CA ARG A 46 0.62 7.89 6.20
C ARG A 46 -0.54 8.77 5.75
N HIS A 47 -0.37 10.09 5.86
CA HIS A 47 -1.35 11.05 5.37
C HIS A 47 -0.93 11.59 4.00
N CYS A 48 -1.79 11.44 3.00
CA CYS A 48 -1.65 12.15 1.72
C CYS A 48 -2.52 13.39 1.76
N HIS A 49 -1.94 14.55 1.47
CA HIS A 49 -2.66 15.82 1.46
C HIS A 49 -2.77 16.39 0.04
N ALA A 50 -3.97 16.83 -0.35
CA ALA A 50 -4.21 17.63 -1.55
C ALA A 50 -5.24 18.74 -1.22
N GLY A 51 -4.76 19.96 -0.97
CA GLY A 51 -5.62 21.05 -0.47
C GLY A 51 -6.23 20.70 0.89
N THR A 52 -7.55 20.54 0.96
CA THR A 52 -8.26 20.11 2.19
C THR A 52 -8.46 18.59 2.27
N GLU A 53 -8.08 17.85 1.23
CA GLU A 53 -8.23 16.40 1.17
C GLU A 53 -7.11 15.72 1.98
N VAL A 54 -7.47 14.76 2.83
CA VAL A 54 -6.53 13.96 3.62
C VAL A 54 -6.88 12.48 3.49
N LEU A 55 -5.94 11.67 3.04
CA LEU A 55 -6.07 10.21 3.00
C LEU A 55 -5.15 9.60 4.05
N ALA A 56 -5.71 8.83 4.97
CA ALA A 56 -4.94 8.10 5.96
C ALA A 56 -4.82 6.62 5.56
N PHE A 57 -3.58 6.15 5.45
CA PHE A 57 -3.25 4.75 5.22
C PHE A 57 -2.45 4.24 6.42
N PRO A 58 -2.90 3.21 7.16
CA PRO A 58 -2.09 2.68 8.23
C PRO A 58 -0.83 2.03 7.67
N GLY A 59 0.24 2.07 8.46
CA GLY A 59 1.54 1.55 8.09
C GLY A 59 1.54 0.03 7.91
N ALA A 60 2.63 -0.45 7.30
CA ALA A 60 2.89 -1.87 7.18
C ALA A 60 3.13 -2.51 8.55
N SER A 61 2.23 -3.38 8.98
CA SER A 61 2.39 -4.16 10.22
C SER A 61 1.80 -5.56 10.01
N PRO A 62 2.65 -6.60 9.98
CA PRO A 62 2.20 -7.99 9.98
C PRO A 62 1.32 -8.32 11.19
N GLU A 63 1.61 -7.73 12.35
CA GLU A 63 0.92 -7.98 13.62
C GLU A 63 -0.53 -7.48 13.60
N THR A 64 -0.76 -6.33 12.96
CA THR A 64 -2.10 -5.74 12.79
C THR A 64 -2.79 -6.19 11.51
N LYS A 65 -2.19 -7.13 10.77
CA LYS A 65 -2.73 -7.73 9.54
C LYS A 65 -2.97 -6.69 8.43
N THR A 66 -2.10 -5.69 8.33
CA THR A 66 -2.03 -4.77 7.18
C THR A 66 -0.98 -5.19 6.14
N ALA A 67 -0.07 -6.10 6.51
CA ALA A 67 0.93 -6.71 5.63
C ALA A 67 0.82 -8.24 5.63
N GLY A 68 0.93 -8.85 4.45
CA GLY A 68 0.84 -10.30 4.32
C GLY A 68 1.15 -10.81 2.92
N THR A 69 1.12 -12.14 2.75
CA THR A 69 1.35 -12.81 1.44
C THR A 69 0.08 -13.00 0.64
N ARG A 70 -1.09 -12.81 1.25
CA ARG A 70 -2.40 -12.85 0.57
C ARG A 70 -3.22 -11.64 0.97
N LEU A 71 -3.54 -10.80 0.00
CA LEU A 71 -4.35 -9.60 0.21
C LEU A 71 -5.65 -9.69 -0.58
N PHE A 72 -6.71 -9.11 -0.03
CA PHE A 72 -8.02 -9.07 -0.65
C PHE A 72 -8.59 -7.65 -0.63
N PHE A 73 -9.06 -7.20 -1.79
CA PHE A 73 -9.81 -5.96 -1.94
C PHE A 73 -11.26 -6.34 -2.27
N PRO A 74 -12.20 -6.14 -1.33
CA PRO A 74 -13.60 -6.53 -1.51
C PRO A 74 -14.34 -5.73 -2.58
N GLU A 75 -13.77 -4.64 -3.07
CA GLU A 75 -14.42 -3.79 -4.06
C GLU A 75 -13.41 -3.21 -5.06
N THR A 76 -13.78 -3.29 -6.32
CA THR A 76 -13.24 -2.56 -7.47
C THR A 76 -14.44 -2.00 -8.22
N VAL A 77 -14.33 -0.80 -8.78
CA VAL A 77 -15.45 -0.14 -9.46
C VAL A 77 -15.02 0.25 -10.86
N TYR A 78 -15.78 -0.21 -11.85
CA TYR A 78 -15.52 0.09 -13.25
C TYR A 78 -15.49 1.60 -13.51
N GLY A 79 -14.43 2.08 -14.18
CA GLY A 79 -14.34 3.45 -14.67
C GLY A 79 -14.03 4.49 -13.59
N CYS A 80 -13.60 4.07 -12.40
CA CYS A 80 -13.24 4.99 -11.32
C CYS A 80 -11.74 5.26 -11.20
N HIS A 81 -10.96 4.90 -12.21
CA HIS A 81 -9.54 5.22 -12.31
C HIS A 81 -8.75 4.80 -11.07
N ASP A 82 -9.02 3.60 -10.55
CA ASP A 82 -8.29 3.04 -9.43
C ASP A 82 -6.80 2.92 -9.77
N ASN A 83 -5.99 3.35 -8.81
CA ASN A 83 -4.56 3.11 -8.77
C ASN A 83 -4.25 2.19 -7.60
N PHE A 84 -3.59 1.08 -7.88
CA PHE A 84 -3.15 0.14 -6.86
C PHE A 84 -1.65 0.25 -6.67
N ARG A 85 -1.20 0.39 -5.42
CA ARG A 85 0.22 0.43 -5.06
C ARG A 85 0.53 -0.68 -4.08
N PHE A 86 1.51 -1.51 -4.42
CA PHE A 86 1.98 -2.60 -3.57
C PHE A 86 3.41 -2.34 -3.14
N LEU A 87 3.66 -2.37 -1.84
CA LEU A 87 4.97 -2.23 -1.23
C LEU A 87 5.46 -3.59 -0.75
N ASN A 88 6.65 -3.97 -1.18
CA ASN A 88 7.37 -5.12 -0.62
C ASN A 88 8.14 -4.66 0.62
N ILE A 89 7.83 -5.25 1.77
CA ILE A 89 8.43 -4.87 3.06
C ILE A 89 9.60 -5.77 3.45
N THR A 90 10.16 -6.51 2.49
CA THR A 90 11.26 -7.45 2.71
C THR A 90 12.50 -7.11 1.88
N GLU A 91 13.62 -7.73 2.27
CA GLU A 91 14.92 -7.62 1.58
C GLU A 91 15.04 -8.56 0.36
N TYR A 92 13.97 -9.28 0.01
CA TYR A 92 13.94 -10.23 -1.10
C TYR A 92 12.99 -9.75 -2.19
N TYR A 93 13.19 -10.20 -3.43
CA TYR A 93 12.22 -9.93 -4.49
C TYR A 93 10.87 -10.59 -4.17
N ALA A 94 9.78 -9.83 -4.30
CA ALA A 94 8.43 -10.34 -4.21
C ALA A 94 7.88 -10.62 -5.61
N PHE A 95 7.35 -11.83 -5.83
CA PHE A 95 6.61 -12.18 -7.04
C PHE A 95 5.13 -12.19 -6.69
N VAL A 96 4.38 -11.31 -7.33
CA VAL A 96 2.97 -11.06 -7.02
C VAL A 96 2.11 -11.56 -8.16
N THR A 97 1.06 -12.32 -7.85
CA THR A 97 -0.03 -12.66 -8.76
C THR A 97 -1.26 -11.86 -8.37
N VAL A 98 -1.87 -11.20 -9.35
CA VAL A 98 -3.10 -10.45 -9.20
C VAL A 98 -4.21 -11.20 -9.93
N ILE A 99 -5.36 -11.37 -9.28
CA ILE A 99 -6.56 -11.98 -9.86
C ILE A 99 -7.74 -11.03 -9.64
N SER A 100 -8.32 -10.54 -10.72
CA SER A 100 -9.54 -9.74 -10.67
C SER A 100 -10.76 -10.60 -11.00
N ARG A 101 -11.85 -10.41 -10.26
CA ARG A 101 -13.11 -11.12 -10.46
C ARG A 101 -14.25 -10.14 -10.57
N ASP A 102 -15.22 -10.46 -11.43
CA ASP A 102 -16.46 -9.68 -11.54
C ASP A 102 -17.40 -9.92 -10.34
N ILE A 103 -18.53 -9.23 -10.32
CA ILE A 103 -19.58 -9.37 -9.29
C ILE A 103 -20.19 -10.78 -9.20
N ASN A 104 -20.02 -11.61 -10.24
CA ASN A 104 -20.49 -13.00 -10.25
C ASN A 104 -19.39 -13.98 -9.78
N GLY A 105 -18.19 -13.47 -9.49
CA GLY A 105 -17.02 -14.27 -9.09
C GLY A 105 -16.22 -14.85 -10.25
N PHE A 106 -16.54 -14.52 -11.51
CA PHE A 106 -15.77 -14.97 -12.66
C PHE A 106 -14.45 -14.22 -12.76
N THR A 107 -13.36 -14.95 -13.01
CA THR A 107 -12.04 -14.33 -13.21
C THR A 107 -12.00 -13.57 -14.54
N VAL A 108 -11.71 -12.28 -14.49
CA VAL A 108 -11.62 -11.39 -15.66
C VAL A 108 -10.17 -11.25 -16.12
N ARG A 109 -9.25 -10.95 -15.19
CA ARG A 109 -7.80 -10.91 -15.46
C ARG A 109 -7.03 -11.69 -14.42
N ARG A 110 -5.90 -12.24 -14.89
CA ARG A 110 -4.83 -12.77 -14.06
C ARG A 110 -3.51 -12.35 -14.65
N PHE A 111 -2.67 -11.73 -13.84
CA PHE A 111 -1.34 -11.29 -14.26
C PHE A 111 -0.38 -11.30 -13.08
N THR A 112 0.91 -11.14 -13.39
CA THR A 112 1.99 -11.20 -12.41
C THR A 112 2.86 -9.96 -12.48
N GLY A 113 3.39 -9.53 -11.34
CA GLY A 113 4.41 -8.49 -11.24
C GLY A 113 5.57 -8.92 -10.34
N GLN A 114 6.69 -8.22 -10.45
CA GLN A 114 7.84 -8.39 -9.58
C GLN A 114 8.10 -7.07 -8.86
N ILE A 115 8.25 -7.13 -7.53
CA ILE A 115 8.55 -5.98 -6.70
C ILE A 115 9.97 -6.15 -6.16
N PRO A 116 10.89 -5.18 -6.40
CA PRO A 116 12.21 -5.18 -5.79
C PRO A 116 12.15 -5.23 -4.26
N PRO A 117 13.23 -5.68 -3.59
CA PRO A 117 13.41 -5.49 -2.15
C PRO A 117 13.12 -4.05 -1.73
N LEU A 118 12.31 -3.86 -0.68
CA LEU A 118 11.93 -2.54 -0.16
C LEU A 118 11.38 -1.55 -1.21
N GLY A 119 10.91 -2.08 -2.34
CA GLY A 119 10.39 -1.31 -3.47
C GLY A 119 8.88 -1.44 -3.59
N PHE A 120 8.31 -0.75 -4.58
CA PHE A 120 6.88 -0.80 -4.85
C PHE A 120 6.58 -1.09 -6.32
N TRP A 121 5.35 -1.54 -6.58
CA TRP A 121 4.80 -1.74 -7.91
C TRP A 121 3.41 -1.12 -7.99
N ILE A 122 3.10 -0.48 -9.11
CA ILE A 122 1.83 0.19 -9.37
C ILE A 122 1.19 -0.41 -10.61
N PHE A 123 -0.13 -0.58 -10.55
CA PHE A 123 -0.96 -0.87 -11.71
C PHE A 123 -2.32 -0.18 -11.56
N THR A 124 -3.08 -0.11 -12.65
CA THR A 124 -4.34 0.64 -12.74
C THR A 124 -5.53 -0.29 -13.03
N ASP A 125 -6.72 0.31 -13.12
CA ASP A 125 -7.92 -0.38 -13.59
C ASP A 125 -7.74 -1.12 -14.93
N ASN A 126 -6.92 -0.57 -15.83
CA ASN A 126 -6.73 -1.17 -17.15
C ASN A 126 -6.13 -2.58 -17.07
N GLU A 127 -5.17 -2.78 -16.17
CA GLU A 127 -4.50 -4.07 -15.97
C GLU A 127 -5.44 -5.11 -15.34
N ILE A 128 -6.36 -4.70 -14.46
CA ILE A 128 -7.38 -5.58 -13.87
C ILE A 128 -8.58 -5.81 -14.81
N GLY A 129 -8.61 -5.15 -15.96
CA GLY A 129 -9.61 -5.32 -17.01
C GLY A 129 -10.80 -4.36 -16.92
N ASN A 130 -10.66 -3.26 -16.18
CA ASN A 130 -11.74 -2.33 -15.86
C ASN A 130 -12.98 -3.12 -15.40
N VAL A 131 -12.91 -3.72 -14.21
CA VAL A 131 -13.95 -4.62 -13.71
C VAL A 131 -14.59 -4.06 -12.44
N GLN A 132 -15.90 -4.24 -12.31
CA GLN A 132 -16.59 -4.10 -11.04
C GLN A 132 -16.64 -5.46 -10.34
N GLY A 133 -16.11 -5.54 -9.12
CA GLY A 133 -16.03 -6.79 -8.37
C GLY A 133 -14.91 -6.79 -7.33
N THR A 134 -14.05 -7.80 -7.32
CA THR A 134 -13.03 -8.00 -6.27
C THR A 134 -11.63 -8.18 -6.84
N LEU A 135 -10.62 -7.91 -6.00
CA LEU A 135 -9.22 -8.19 -6.31
C LEU A 135 -8.62 -9.11 -5.25
N GLU A 136 -7.91 -10.15 -5.69
CA GLU A 136 -7.14 -11.02 -4.82
C GLU A 136 -5.68 -11.04 -5.26
N ILE A 137 -4.80 -10.99 -4.26
CA ILE A 137 -3.36 -10.84 -4.43
C ILE A 137 -2.68 -12.00 -3.73
N PHE A 138 -1.74 -12.64 -4.41
CA PHE A 138 -0.85 -13.65 -3.84
C PHE A 138 0.58 -13.20 -4.05
N SER A 139 1.40 -13.24 -3.00
CA SER A 139 2.78 -12.79 -3.04
C SER A 139 3.70 -13.82 -2.39
N THR A 140 4.90 -13.99 -2.94
CA THR A 140 5.95 -14.82 -2.33
C THR A 140 6.56 -14.21 -1.08
N GLN A 141 6.42 -12.89 -0.90
CA GLN A 141 6.90 -12.15 0.28
C GLN A 141 5.75 -11.32 0.87
N PRO A 142 5.78 -11.01 2.18
CA PRO A 142 4.86 -10.04 2.76
C PRO A 142 4.87 -8.70 2.01
N VAL A 143 3.68 -8.27 1.61
CA VAL A 143 3.43 -6.99 0.95
C VAL A 143 2.32 -6.23 1.67
N VAL A 144 2.32 -4.91 1.52
CA VAL A 144 1.15 -4.05 1.77
C VAL A 144 0.58 -3.63 0.44
N GLY A 145 -0.74 -3.58 0.33
CA GLY A 145 -1.44 -3.10 -0.85
C GLY A 145 -2.39 -1.98 -0.49
N GLU A 146 -2.34 -0.92 -1.28
CA GLU A 146 -3.23 0.23 -1.18
C GLU A 146 -3.96 0.41 -2.51
N ARG A 147 -5.24 0.78 -2.43
CA ARG A 147 -6.09 1.18 -3.56
C ARG A 147 -6.45 2.64 -3.36
N HIS A 148 -6.23 3.45 -4.40
CA HIS A 148 -6.57 4.88 -4.44
C HIS A 148 -7.63 5.07 -5.54
N LEU A 149 -8.87 5.30 -5.11
CA LEU A 149 -10.06 5.41 -5.99
C LEU A 149 -10.34 6.86 -6.36
N HIS A 150 -10.28 7.27 -7.63
CA HIS A 150 -10.51 8.68 -8.01
C HIS A 150 -11.93 8.91 -8.58
N TYR A 151 -12.76 9.71 -7.92
CA TYR A 151 -14.11 10.05 -8.41
C TYR A 151 -14.12 11.41 -9.15
N GLY A 152 -14.00 11.39 -10.48
CA GLY A 152 -13.98 12.63 -11.29
C GLY A 152 -12.70 13.45 -11.08
N ASN A 153 -12.83 14.77 -10.84
CA ASN A 153 -11.69 15.69 -10.62
C ASN A 153 -11.27 15.81 -9.13
N GLY A 154 -11.75 14.95 -8.23
CA GLY A 154 -11.43 15.04 -6.80
C GLY A 154 -11.72 13.77 -6.00
N VAL A 155 -11.29 13.82 -4.73
CA VAL A 155 -11.32 12.80 -3.66
C VAL A 155 -10.96 11.37 -4.06
N ALA A 156 -9.81 10.95 -3.55
CA ALA A 156 -9.38 9.57 -3.52
C ALA A 156 -10.04 8.81 -2.34
N VAL A 157 -10.73 7.67 -2.54
CA VAL A 157 -11.00 6.76 -1.40
C VAL A 157 -9.79 5.84 -1.26
N GLY A 158 -9.15 5.87 -0.10
CA GLY A 158 -8.05 4.97 0.25
C GLY A 158 -8.57 3.68 0.85
N GLN A 159 -8.25 2.53 0.25
CA GLN A 159 -8.55 1.22 0.80
C GLN A 159 -7.28 0.39 0.93
N LEU A 160 -7.09 -0.24 2.08
CA LEU A 160 -6.04 -1.24 2.25
C LEU A 160 -6.52 -2.64 1.88
N GLY A 161 -5.60 -3.42 1.32
CA GLY A 161 -5.79 -4.85 1.13
C GLY A 161 -5.92 -5.54 2.48
N GLN A 162 -6.97 -6.35 2.64
CA GLN A 162 -7.19 -7.15 3.83
C GLN A 162 -6.34 -8.41 3.76
N VAL A 163 -5.53 -8.67 4.78
CA VAL A 163 -4.74 -9.90 4.84
C VAL A 163 -5.67 -11.09 5.09
N LEU A 164 -5.65 -12.06 4.17
CA LEU A 164 -6.33 -13.34 4.34
C LEU A 164 -5.38 -14.35 4.98
N SER A 165 -5.83 -14.99 6.07
CA SER A 165 -5.13 -16.11 6.72
C SER A 165 -5.18 -17.40 5.91
#